data_AF-A0A375GG66-F1
#
_entry.id   AF-A0A375GG66-F1
#
_cell.length_a   1.000
_cell.length_b   1.000
_cell.length_c   1.000
_cell.angle_alpha   90.00
_cell.angle_beta   90.00
_cell.angle_gamma   90.00
#
_symmetry.space_group_name_H-M   'P 1'
#
loop_
_entity.id
_entity.type
_entity.pdbx_description
1 polymer ?
#
loop_
_entity_poly.entity_id
_entity_poly.type
_entity_poly.pdbx_seq_one_letter_code
_entity_poly.pdbx_strand_id
1 'polypeptide(L)'
;MTMKPHPSRPAPRAAATATGRPIQPMRGACRYRRLLAVLATGAAVTAITACGGSSDDSAPANNDAARQAALVEQGKQIFRFDTFGDEAHWTDTLKMHEVISTMVDPVTALSVGLKVDVEALPAAVADGIANGTVDLNSPATTVALLKLNAVVGVQGTVQTVNGVDKLVRVGITCALCHSTVDNSFAPGIGKRLDGWPNRDLNPGAIIALSPAVDAATKVVLNAWGAGKFDPRNNVDGLSKPVVIPPAYGLDGIHRITVTGDGEEIAYWNRYVAVVEMGGLGTFTEPRLNLSITHGTEDLVTSKLPALQAYQLSLKAPAPSAGSFDAVAAQRGRLVFEGAGRCATCHSGTLFTDANARLHPPSDSMAEPESPSYASRSASKQYRTSPLRGVWQHPPYFHDGSAATLEDVAQTYNTRQGLGLTAEQIADLAEYLKSL
;
A
#
# COMPACT_ATOMS: atom_id res chain seq x y z
N MET A 1 56.03 2.28 25.87
CA MET A 1 55.20 1.25 26.54
C MET A 1 54.47 0.48 25.46
N THR A 2 54.90 -0.75 25.27
CA THR A 2 54.49 -1.71 24.24
C THR A 2 53.17 -2.38 24.63
N MET A 3 52.12 -2.20 23.83
CA MET A 3 50.86 -2.92 24.01
C MET A 3 50.96 -4.31 23.36
N LYS A 4 50.79 -5.35 24.19
CA LYS A 4 50.61 -6.75 23.77
C LYS A 4 49.18 -6.99 23.26
N PRO A 5 48.97 -7.82 22.24
CA PRO A 5 47.65 -8.26 21.81
C PRO A 5 47.12 -9.45 22.65
N HIS A 6 45.82 -9.43 22.94
CA HIS A 6 45.07 -10.53 23.57
C HIS A 6 44.67 -11.61 22.53
N PRO A 7 44.53 -12.89 22.94
CA PRO A 7 44.38 -14.02 22.03
C PRO A 7 42.94 -14.29 21.59
N SER A 8 42.84 -14.87 20.40
CA SER A 8 41.67 -15.35 19.67
C SER A 8 40.91 -16.49 20.37
N ARG A 9 39.58 -16.45 20.28
CA ARG A 9 38.66 -17.53 20.70
C ARG A 9 38.59 -18.66 19.65
N PRO A 10 38.47 -19.94 20.04
CA PRO A 10 38.38 -21.06 19.11
C PRO A 10 36.94 -21.32 18.62
N ALA A 11 36.85 -21.86 17.40
CA ALA A 11 35.62 -22.28 16.73
C ALA A 11 34.96 -23.52 17.38
N PRO A 12 33.63 -23.66 17.31
CA PRO A 12 32.95 -24.86 17.79
C PRO A 12 33.01 -26.01 16.79
N ARG A 13 33.31 -27.20 17.33
CA ARG A 13 33.34 -28.51 16.66
C ARG A 13 31.95 -28.99 16.23
N ALA A 14 31.92 -29.67 15.10
CA ALA A 14 30.81 -30.48 14.59
C ALA A 14 30.48 -31.67 15.50
N ALA A 15 29.19 -32.00 15.61
CA ALA A 15 28.70 -33.25 16.19
C ALA A 15 27.62 -33.89 15.30
N ALA A 16 28.03 -35.05 14.77
CA ALA A 16 27.30 -36.28 14.43
C ALA A 16 25.79 -36.28 14.08
N THR A 17 25.58 -36.76 12.87
CA THR A 17 24.44 -37.47 12.28
C THR A 17 23.69 -38.46 13.18
N ALA A 18 22.36 -38.40 13.15
CA ALA A 18 21.47 -39.50 13.56
C ALA A 18 20.52 -39.86 12.40
N THR A 19 20.63 -41.11 11.95
CA THR A 19 19.76 -41.85 11.02
C THR A 19 18.34 -41.95 11.60
N GLY A 20 17.25 -41.69 10.88
CA GLY A 20 16.76 -42.43 9.72
C GLY A 20 15.73 -43.49 10.12
N ARG A 21 14.44 -43.15 10.14
CA ARG A 21 13.31 -44.10 10.18
C ARG A 21 12.22 -43.66 9.20
N PRO A 22 11.79 -44.49 8.24
CA PRO A 22 10.78 -44.11 7.26
C PRO A 22 9.36 -44.41 7.77
N ILE A 23 8.44 -43.47 7.56
CA ILE A 23 6.99 -43.65 7.78
C ILE A 23 6.36 -43.93 6.41
N GLN A 24 5.77 -45.11 6.24
CA GLN A 24 4.96 -45.47 5.06
C GLN A 24 3.49 -45.02 5.24
N PRO A 25 2.79 -44.67 4.14
CA PRO A 25 1.39 -44.24 4.18
C PRO A 25 0.42 -45.44 4.08
N MET A 26 -0.58 -45.50 4.98
CA MET A 26 -1.70 -46.43 4.85
C MET A 26 -2.74 -45.88 3.86
N ARG A 27 -2.83 -46.51 2.70
CA ARG A 27 -3.98 -46.45 1.79
C ARG A 27 -4.95 -47.57 2.16
N GLY A 28 -6.15 -47.23 2.62
CA GLY A 28 -7.27 -48.16 2.79
C GLY A 28 -8.32 -47.91 1.72
N ALA A 29 -8.31 -48.73 0.66
CA ALA A 29 -9.42 -48.85 -0.27
C ALA A 29 -10.15 -50.18 0.03
N CYS A 30 -11.46 -50.14 0.22
CA CYS A 30 -12.28 -51.35 0.16
C CYS A 30 -13.57 -51.04 -0.62
N ARG A 31 -13.64 -51.62 -1.82
CA ARG A 31 -14.85 -51.73 -2.66
C ARG A 31 -15.48 -53.09 -2.37
N TYR A 32 -16.81 -53.21 -2.30
CA TYR A 32 -17.58 -54.38 -2.78
C TYR A 32 -19.03 -53.90 -2.99
N ARG A 33 -19.52 -53.81 -4.25
CA ARG A 33 -20.43 -54.76 -4.97
C ARG A 33 -21.81 -54.87 -4.31
N ARG A 34 -22.95 -54.97 -4.99
CA ARG A 34 -23.47 -54.93 -6.38
C ARG A 34 -24.97 -55.18 -6.17
N LEU A 35 -25.88 -54.56 -6.94
CA LEU A 35 -27.08 -55.24 -7.44
C LEU A 35 -27.80 -54.33 -8.46
N LEU A 36 -27.69 -54.74 -9.72
CA LEU A 36 -28.57 -54.37 -10.81
C LEU A 36 -29.52 -55.56 -11.02
N ALA A 37 -30.81 -55.30 -11.11
CA ALA A 37 -31.75 -56.16 -11.83
C ALA A 37 -32.80 -55.28 -12.50
N VAL A 38 -33.06 -55.60 -13.75
CA VAL A 38 -33.65 -54.80 -14.82
C VAL A 38 -34.98 -55.44 -15.24
N LEU A 39 -35.98 -54.57 -15.46
CA LEU A 39 -37.14 -54.65 -16.38
C LEU A 39 -38.11 -55.85 -16.35
N ALA A 40 -39.40 -55.51 -16.26
CA ALA A 40 -40.39 -55.93 -17.26
C ALA A 40 -41.49 -54.87 -17.42
N THR A 41 -41.76 -54.55 -18.68
CA THR A 41 -42.58 -53.48 -19.25
C THR A 41 -44.06 -53.85 -19.41
N GLY A 42 -44.94 -52.86 -19.31
CA GLY A 42 -46.30 -52.89 -19.86
C GLY A 42 -46.74 -51.49 -20.30
N ALA A 43 -46.80 -51.27 -21.61
CA ALA A 43 -47.38 -50.08 -22.27
C ALA A 43 -48.94 -50.15 -22.19
N ALA A 44 -49.76 -49.12 -22.39
CA ALA A 44 -49.65 -47.87 -23.15
C ALA A 44 -50.76 -46.88 -22.75
N VAL A 45 -50.55 -45.59 -23.05
CA VAL A 45 -51.40 -44.66 -23.84
C VAL A 45 -51.27 -43.22 -23.32
N THR A 46 -50.97 -42.37 -24.28
CA THR A 46 -50.62 -40.94 -24.30
C THR A 46 -51.71 -39.98 -23.79
N ALA A 47 -51.29 -38.98 -23.00
CA ALA A 47 -51.91 -37.67 -22.98
C ALA A 47 -50.83 -36.58 -22.98
N ILE A 48 -51.01 -35.61 -23.87
CA ILE A 48 -50.09 -34.54 -24.25
C ILE A 48 -49.96 -33.55 -23.10
N THR A 49 -48.76 -33.39 -22.53
CA THR A 49 -48.43 -32.23 -21.68
C THR A 49 -47.44 -31.34 -22.41
N ALA A 50 -47.90 -30.12 -22.63
CA ALA A 50 -47.23 -29.05 -23.34
C ALA A 50 -45.84 -28.74 -22.76
N CYS A 51 -44.90 -28.47 -23.67
CA CYS A 51 -43.62 -27.86 -23.37
C CYS A 51 -43.83 -26.49 -22.70
N GLY A 52 -43.71 -26.44 -21.39
CA GLY A 52 -43.52 -25.21 -20.61
C GLY A 52 -42.04 -25.00 -20.36
N GLY A 53 -41.31 -24.57 -21.38
CA GLY A 53 -40.00 -23.97 -21.19
C GLY A 53 -40.18 -22.60 -20.56
N SER A 54 -39.64 -22.41 -19.37
CA SER A 54 -39.18 -21.11 -18.89
C SER A 54 -37.88 -21.34 -18.15
N SER A 55 -36.84 -21.60 -18.92
CA SER A 55 -35.48 -21.24 -18.52
C SER A 55 -35.47 -19.70 -18.41
N ASP A 56 -35.65 -19.19 -17.19
CA ASP A 56 -35.33 -17.81 -16.85
C ASP A 56 -33.81 -17.61 -16.94
N ASP A 57 -33.29 -17.57 -18.16
CA ASP A 57 -31.90 -17.23 -18.48
C ASP A 57 -31.73 -15.70 -18.66
N SER A 58 -32.52 -14.90 -17.92
CA SER A 58 -32.46 -13.42 -18.00
C SER A 58 -31.92 -12.74 -16.74
N ALA A 59 -31.46 -13.48 -15.72
CA ALA A 59 -30.99 -12.90 -14.46
C ALA A 59 -29.57 -13.26 -13.92
N PRO A 60 -28.47 -13.33 -14.71
CA PRO A 60 -27.13 -13.44 -14.12
C PRO A 60 -26.32 -12.12 -14.06
N ALA A 61 -26.35 -11.29 -15.10
CA ALA A 61 -25.36 -10.21 -15.25
C ALA A 61 -25.58 -9.00 -14.31
N ASN A 62 -26.83 -8.62 -14.06
CA ASN A 62 -27.14 -7.45 -13.22
C ASN A 62 -26.85 -7.70 -11.74
N ASN A 63 -26.97 -8.95 -11.27
CA ASN A 63 -26.68 -9.32 -9.90
C ASN A 63 -25.15 -9.34 -9.64
N ASP A 64 -24.36 -9.80 -10.62
CA ASP A 64 -22.90 -9.81 -10.51
C ASP A 64 -22.29 -8.39 -10.50
N ALA A 65 -22.79 -7.49 -11.36
CA ALA A 65 -22.34 -6.11 -11.37
C ALA A 65 -22.69 -5.37 -10.06
N ALA A 66 -23.91 -5.56 -9.54
CA ALA A 66 -24.33 -4.99 -8.27
C ALA A 66 -23.52 -5.54 -7.09
N ARG A 67 -23.24 -6.85 -7.08
CA ARG A 67 -22.39 -7.49 -6.07
C ARG A 67 -20.97 -6.96 -6.11
N GLN A 68 -20.39 -6.77 -7.30
CA GLN A 68 -19.06 -6.20 -7.46
C GLN A 68 -19.02 -4.74 -6.97
N ALA A 69 -20.03 -3.93 -7.29
CA ALA A 69 -20.13 -2.56 -6.81
C ALA A 69 -20.22 -2.50 -5.27
N ALA A 70 -21.03 -3.38 -4.66
CA ALA A 70 -21.13 -3.48 -3.21
C ALA A 70 -19.81 -3.90 -2.56
N LEU A 71 -19.07 -4.83 -3.18
CA LEU A 71 -17.75 -5.25 -2.71
C LEU A 71 -16.72 -4.12 -2.77
N VAL A 72 -16.74 -3.32 -3.85
CA VAL A 72 -15.89 -2.13 -4.01
C VAL A 72 -16.23 -1.07 -2.97
N GLU A 73 -17.52 -0.81 -2.71
CA GLU A 73 -17.92 0.15 -1.67
C GLU A 73 -17.52 -0.33 -0.28
N GLN A 74 -17.70 -1.62 0.03
CA GLN A 74 -17.20 -2.21 1.28
C GLN A 74 -15.68 -2.02 1.41
N GLY A 75 -14.93 -2.26 0.33
CA GLY A 75 -13.48 -2.05 0.30
C GLY A 75 -13.08 -0.60 0.51
N LYS A 76 -13.85 0.35 -0.02
CA LYS A 76 -13.66 1.79 0.21
C LYS A 76 -13.83 2.14 1.68
N GLN A 77 -14.86 1.61 2.34
CA GLN A 77 -15.07 1.80 3.77
C GLN A 77 -13.90 1.21 4.57
N ILE A 78 -13.44 0.02 4.22
CA ILE A 78 -12.27 -0.61 4.87
C ILE A 78 -11.02 0.26 4.70
N PHE A 79 -10.71 0.64 3.47
CA PHE A 79 -9.53 1.45 3.15
C PHE A 79 -9.50 2.79 3.90
N ARG A 80 -10.66 3.44 4.04
CA ARG A 80 -10.78 4.76 4.66
C ARG A 80 -10.86 4.72 6.19
N PHE A 81 -11.53 3.73 6.76
CA PHE A 81 -12.00 3.80 8.16
C PHE A 81 -11.70 2.56 9.00
N ASP A 82 -11.24 1.45 8.44
CA ASP A 82 -10.94 0.26 9.23
C ASP A 82 -9.50 0.27 9.74
N THR A 83 -9.37 0.16 11.06
CA THR A 83 -8.08 0.14 11.79
C THR A 83 -7.54 -1.27 11.97
N PHE A 84 -8.32 -2.30 11.64
CA PHE A 84 -7.99 -3.70 11.91
C PHE A 84 -7.67 -4.00 13.39
N GLY A 85 -8.14 -3.15 14.32
CA GLY A 85 -7.81 -3.27 15.74
C GLY A 85 -6.42 -2.74 16.11
N ASP A 86 -5.77 -1.98 15.22
CA ASP A 86 -4.43 -1.44 15.43
C ASP A 86 -4.35 -0.41 16.57
N GLU A 87 -5.47 -0.01 17.17
CA GLU A 87 -5.49 0.81 18.38
C GLU A 87 -4.78 0.08 19.54
N ALA A 88 -4.73 -1.25 19.54
CA ALA A 88 -3.89 -2.02 20.47
C ALA A 88 -2.40 -1.62 20.40
N HIS A 89 -1.94 -1.25 19.21
CA HIS A 89 -0.61 -0.70 19.01
C HIS A 89 -0.59 0.82 19.22
N TRP A 90 -1.38 1.59 18.49
CA TRP A 90 -1.32 3.05 18.46
C TRP A 90 -1.77 3.72 19.76
N THR A 91 -2.79 3.16 20.41
CA THR A 91 -3.29 3.65 21.70
C THR A 91 -2.54 2.99 22.85
N ASP A 92 -2.58 1.67 22.92
CA ASP A 92 -2.21 0.97 24.16
C ASP A 92 -0.69 0.83 24.30
N THR A 93 0.04 0.68 23.17
CA THR A 93 1.51 0.58 23.15
C THR A 93 2.18 1.95 22.96
N LEU A 94 1.83 2.67 21.89
CA LEU A 94 2.48 3.94 21.53
C LEU A 94 1.91 5.15 22.28
N LYS A 95 0.76 5.02 22.95
CA LYS A 95 0.14 6.12 23.71
C LYS A 95 -0.08 7.39 22.90
N MET A 96 -0.36 7.26 21.60
CA MET A 96 -0.49 8.41 20.70
C MET A 96 -1.66 9.32 21.08
N HIS A 97 -2.72 8.76 21.65
CA HIS A 97 -3.87 9.52 22.14
C HIS A 97 -3.50 10.56 23.23
N GLU A 98 -2.50 10.28 24.09
CA GLU A 98 -2.02 11.21 25.12
C GLU A 98 -1.34 12.44 24.48
N VAL A 99 -0.48 12.20 23.48
CA VAL A 99 0.27 13.26 22.78
C VAL A 99 -0.66 14.09 21.90
N ILE A 100 -1.55 13.45 21.15
CA ILE A 100 -2.50 14.15 20.30
C ILE A 100 -3.37 15.11 21.12
N SER A 101 -3.87 14.64 22.26
CA SER A 101 -4.76 15.44 23.11
C SER A 101 -4.09 16.63 23.79
N THR A 102 -2.75 16.68 23.83
CA THR A 102 -2.00 17.65 24.64
C THR A 102 -1.03 18.52 23.85
N MET A 103 -0.50 18.04 22.72
CA MET A 103 0.61 18.68 22.02
C MET A 103 0.41 18.80 20.50
N VAL A 104 -0.63 18.20 19.92
CA VAL A 104 -0.82 18.21 18.45
C VAL A 104 -2.06 19.02 18.09
N ASP A 105 -1.86 20.28 17.74
CA ASP A 105 -2.87 21.11 17.09
C ASP A 105 -2.96 20.83 15.57
N PRO A 106 -4.03 21.32 14.90
CA PRO A 106 -4.16 21.15 13.45
C PRO A 106 -2.99 21.69 12.63
N VAL A 107 -2.38 22.82 12.99
CA VAL A 107 -1.22 23.38 12.26
C VAL A 107 -0.03 22.41 12.31
N THR A 108 0.25 21.86 13.47
CA THR A 108 1.29 20.86 13.71
C THR A 108 0.98 19.57 12.95
N ALA A 109 -0.27 19.09 13.00
CA ALA A 109 -0.71 17.90 12.26
C ALA A 109 -0.51 18.06 10.75
N LEU A 110 -0.92 19.20 10.17
CA LEU A 110 -0.74 19.50 8.75
C LEU A 110 0.75 19.62 8.39
N SER A 111 1.59 20.15 9.28
CA SER A 111 3.04 20.31 9.05
C SER A 111 3.79 18.98 8.89
N VAL A 112 3.25 17.88 9.43
CA VAL A 112 3.77 16.51 9.27
C VAL A 112 2.99 15.72 8.22
N GLY A 113 2.19 16.39 7.39
CA GLY A 113 1.49 15.83 6.24
C GLY A 113 0.21 15.07 6.53
N LEU A 114 -0.35 15.18 7.75
CA LEU A 114 -1.74 14.75 7.97
C LEU A 114 -2.68 15.63 7.16
N LYS A 115 -3.79 15.07 6.69
CA LYS A 115 -4.76 15.77 5.84
C LYS A 115 -6.11 15.87 6.51
N VAL A 116 -6.86 16.90 6.14
CA VAL A 116 -8.27 17.06 6.56
C VAL A 116 -9.18 16.99 5.33
N ASP A 117 -10.14 16.07 5.39
CA ASP A 117 -11.20 15.90 4.41
C ASP A 117 -12.28 16.96 4.64
N VAL A 118 -12.35 17.96 3.75
CA VAL A 118 -13.30 19.06 3.87
C VAL A 118 -14.75 18.58 3.73
N GLU A 119 -14.98 17.46 3.03
CA GLU A 119 -16.33 16.91 2.81
C GLU A 119 -16.89 16.23 4.07
N ALA A 120 -16.03 15.92 5.05
CA ALA A 120 -16.44 15.40 6.35
C ALA A 120 -16.79 16.51 7.36
N LEU A 121 -16.47 17.78 7.05
CA LEU A 121 -16.70 18.89 7.97
C LEU A 121 -18.15 19.40 7.88
N PRO A 122 -18.83 19.63 9.02
CA PRO A 122 -20.04 20.43 9.03
C PRO A 122 -19.77 21.84 8.46
N ALA A 123 -20.73 22.40 7.73
CA ALA A 123 -20.57 23.71 7.07
C ALA A 123 -20.08 24.80 8.03
N ALA A 124 -20.64 24.87 9.24
CA ALA A 124 -20.21 25.85 10.25
C ALA A 124 -18.75 25.69 10.70
N VAL A 125 -18.22 24.46 10.72
CA VAL A 125 -16.81 24.21 11.04
C VAL A 125 -15.93 24.65 9.87
N ALA A 126 -16.30 24.31 8.64
CA ALA A 126 -15.58 24.75 7.45
C ALA A 126 -15.55 26.29 7.35
N ASP A 127 -16.70 26.95 7.52
CA ASP A 127 -16.79 28.42 7.56
C ASP A 127 -15.94 28.99 8.69
N GLY A 128 -15.97 28.35 9.85
CA GLY A 128 -15.19 28.73 11.02
C GLY A 128 -13.67 28.64 10.82
N ILE A 129 -13.21 27.63 10.07
CA ILE A 129 -11.81 27.53 9.64
C ILE A 129 -11.49 28.62 8.62
N ALA A 130 -12.35 28.83 7.62
CA ALA A 130 -12.12 29.82 6.57
C ALA A 130 -12.05 31.26 7.10
N ASN A 131 -12.86 31.60 8.10
CA ASN A 131 -12.92 32.94 8.69
C ASN A 131 -12.04 33.10 9.94
N GLY A 132 -11.31 32.05 10.35
CA GLY A 132 -10.39 32.08 11.48
C GLY A 132 -11.07 32.09 12.86
N THR A 133 -12.35 31.76 12.96
CA THR A 133 -13.04 31.64 14.26
C THR A 133 -12.82 30.29 14.94
N VAL A 134 -12.41 29.26 14.19
CA VAL A 134 -11.91 27.99 14.73
C VAL A 134 -10.41 28.12 14.99
N ASP A 135 -10.00 27.93 16.25
CA ASP A 135 -8.58 27.98 16.64
C ASP A 135 -7.83 26.72 16.18
N LEU A 136 -7.00 26.86 15.15
CA LEU A 136 -6.15 25.79 14.62
C LEU A 136 -4.84 25.57 15.40
N ASN A 137 -4.58 26.33 16.46
CA ASN A 137 -3.42 26.15 17.35
C ASN A 137 -3.82 25.47 18.68
N SER A 138 -5.01 24.86 18.72
CA SER A 138 -5.52 24.14 19.88
C SER A 138 -5.55 22.62 19.61
N PRO A 139 -4.92 21.79 20.47
CA PRO A 139 -5.07 20.34 20.41
C PRO A 139 -6.53 19.86 20.53
N ALA A 140 -7.39 20.62 21.22
CA ALA A 140 -8.82 20.31 21.29
C ALA A 140 -9.49 20.35 19.91
N THR A 141 -9.01 21.20 19.00
CA THR A 141 -9.50 21.25 17.62
C THR A 141 -9.11 19.99 16.85
N THR A 142 -7.91 19.44 17.07
CA THR A 142 -7.53 18.13 16.50
C THR A 142 -8.46 17.03 16.99
N VAL A 143 -8.77 16.99 18.30
CA VAL A 143 -9.70 16.01 18.88
C VAL A 143 -11.11 16.17 18.28
N ALA A 144 -11.58 17.40 18.06
CA ALA A 144 -12.86 17.67 17.42
C ALA A 144 -12.88 17.19 15.95
N LEU A 145 -11.81 17.41 15.18
CA LEU A 145 -11.68 16.93 13.81
C LEU A 145 -11.65 15.39 13.74
N LEU A 146 -11.00 14.73 14.70
CA LEU A 146 -11.02 13.27 14.84
C LEU A 146 -12.42 12.75 15.16
N LYS A 147 -13.16 13.43 16.05
CA LYS A 147 -14.56 13.09 16.36
C LYS A 147 -15.48 13.19 15.15
N LEU A 148 -15.15 14.07 14.20
CA LEU A 148 -15.85 14.23 12.91
C LEU A 148 -15.37 13.24 11.83
N ASN A 149 -14.38 12.38 12.12
CA ASN A 149 -13.71 11.53 11.13
C ASN A 149 -13.13 12.32 9.93
N ALA A 150 -12.72 13.57 10.19
CA ALA A 150 -12.23 14.47 9.15
C ALA A 150 -10.72 14.34 8.90
N VAL A 151 -9.95 13.80 9.86
CA VAL A 151 -8.52 13.55 9.65
C VAL A 151 -8.35 12.30 8.80
N VAL A 152 -7.81 12.45 7.59
CA VAL A 152 -7.68 11.36 6.62
C VAL A 152 -6.75 10.28 7.17
N GLY A 153 -7.27 9.06 7.28
CA GLY A 153 -6.49 7.90 7.67
C GLY A 153 -6.24 7.74 9.17
N VAL A 154 -6.80 8.60 10.02
CA VAL A 154 -6.72 8.48 11.48
C VAL A 154 -8.12 8.33 12.04
N GLN A 155 -8.35 7.28 12.82
CA GLN A 155 -9.65 7.01 13.45
C GLN A 155 -9.53 7.22 14.96
N GLY A 156 -10.42 8.03 15.50
CA GLY A 156 -10.42 8.40 16.92
C GLY A 156 -11.73 8.04 17.59
N THR A 157 -11.65 7.34 18.73
CA THR A 157 -12.78 7.22 19.66
C THR A 157 -12.70 8.37 20.65
N VAL A 158 -13.68 9.27 20.61
CA VAL A 158 -13.74 10.45 21.49
C VAL A 158 -14.89 10.32 22.47
N GLN A 159 -14.62 10.59 23.75
CA GLN A 159 -15.62 10.60 24.82
C GLN A 159 -15.67 11.97 25.48
N THR A 160 -16.88 12.46 25.76
CA THR A 160 -17.06 13.70 26.52
C THR A 160 -17.03 13.39 28.01
N VAL A 161 -15.99 13.86 28.71
CA VAL A 161 -15.82 13.68 30.16
C VAL A 161 -15.88 15.06 30.81
N ASN A 162 -16.87 15.27 31.69
CA ASN A 162 -17.11 16.55 32.37
C ASN A 162 -17.23 17.75 31.40
N GLY A 163 -17.89 17.54 30.27
CA GLY A 163 -18.07 18.58 29.24
C GLY A 163 -16.87 18.81 28.33
N VAL A 164 -15.78 18.04 28.48
CA VAL A 164 -14.58 18.14 27.64
C VAL A 164 -14.42 16.87 26.80
N ASP A 165 -14.27 17.03 25.49
CA ASP A 165 -13.98 15.93 24.58
C ASP A 165 -12.55 15.41 24.81
N LYS A 166 -12.42 14.10 25.01
CA LYS A 166 -11.15 13.39 25.21
C LYS A 166 -11.01 12.27 24.20
N LEU A 167 -9.88 12.23 23.50
CA LEU A 167 -9.50 11.11 22.64
C LEU A 167 -9.07 9.94 23.53
N VAL A 168 -9.83 8.85 23.52
CA VAL A 168 -9.58 7.66 24.36
C VAL A 168 -8.95 6.50 23.59
N ARG A 169 -9.20 6.42 22.28
CA ARG A 169 -8.51 5.49 21.38
C ARG A 169 -8.21 6.18 20.06
N VAL A 170 -7.10 5.80 19.46
CA VAL A 170 -6.66 6.21 18.13
C VAL A 170 -6.02 5.03 17.42
N GLY A 171 -6.34 4.90 16.13
CA GLY A 171 -5.77 3.94 15.19
C GLY A 171 -5.59 4.59 13.83
N ILE A 172 -4.96 3.88 12.90
CA ILE A 172 -4.72 4.37 11.55
C ILE A 172 -5.35 3.46 10.50
N THR A 173 -5.44 3.92 9.26
CA THR A 173 -5.99 3.14 8.15
C THR A 173 -5.08 3.23 6.93
N CYS A 174 -5.38 2.45 5.90
CA CYS A 174 -4.63 2.47 4.63
C CYS A 174 -4.57 3.87 4.01
N ALA A 175 -5.64 4.67 4.20
CA ALA A 175 -5.75 6.03 3.68
C ALA A 175 -4.75 7.02 4.27
N LEU A 176 -4.11 6.72 5.42
CA LEU A 176 -3.11 7.63 6.01
C LEU A 176 -1.96 7.89 5.04
N CYS A 177 -1.42 6.81 4.47
CA CYS A 177 -0.30 6.85 3.53
C CYS A 177 -0.77 6.94 2.08
N HIS A 178 -1.89 6.30 1.75
CA HIS A 178 -2.34 6.13 0.36
C HIS A 178 -3.51 7.02 -0.05
N SER A 179 -3.77 8.09 0.71
CA SER A 179 -4.67 9.17 0.28
C SER A 179 -4.04 10.53 0.56
N THR A 180 -4.39 11.50 -0.28
CA THR A 180 -4.11 12.92 -0.02
C THR A 180 -5.39 13.73 -0.23
N VAL A 181 -5.28 15.06 -0.26
CA VAL A 181 -6.39 15.95 -0.62
C VAL A 181 -5.98 16.89 -1.75
N ASP A 182 -6.96 17.39 -2.49
CA ASP A 182 -6.77 18.30 -3.62
C ASP A 182 -6.37 19.75 -3.23
N ASN A 183 -6.28 20.04 -1.92
CA ASN A 183 -6.01 21.37 -1.37
C ASN A 183 -7.02 22.46 -1.83
N SER A 184 -8.21 22.06 -2.26
CA SER A 184 -9.24 23.00 -2.76
C SER A 184 -9.77 23.98 -1.72
N PHE A 185 -9.53 23.71 -0.43
CA PHE A 185 -9.95 24.57 0.67
C PHE A 185 -8.76 25.33 1.29
N ALA A 186 -7.69 24.62 1.67
CA ALA A 186 -6.44 25.19 2.16
C ALA A 186 -5.29 24.17 1.94
N PRO A 187 -4.01 24.55 2.08
CA PRO A 187 -2.92 23.57 2.06
C PRO A 187 -3.14 22.47 3.10
N GLY A 188 -3.23 21.22 2.66
CA GLY A 188 -3.51 20.04 3.48
C GLY A 188 -4.99 19.84 3.84
N ILE A 189 -5.91 20.68 3.35
CA ILE A 189 -7.36 20.58 3.55
C ILE A 189 -8.08 20.63 2.21
N GLY A 190 -8.87 19.61 1.89
CA GLY A 190 -9.58 19.56 0.61
C GLY A 190 -10.37 18.28 0.43
N LYS A 191 -10.77 17.99 -0.81
CA LYS A 191 -11.48 16.77 -1.14
C LYS A 191 -10.50 15.60 -1.19
N ARG A 192 -10.91 14.48 -0.62
CA ARG A 192 -10.08 13.28 -0.53
C ARG A 192 -9.79 12.69 -1.91
N LEU A 193 -8.52 12.38 -2.13
CA LEU A 193 -7.99 11.68 -3.31
C LEU A 193 -7.40 10.34 -2.87
N ASP A 194 -8.18 9.27 -2.99
CA ASP A 194 -7.73 7.92 -2.63
C ASP A 194 -6.87 7.29 -3.72
N GLY A 195 -5.84 6.54 -3.31
CA GLY A 195 -4.85 5.94 -4.20
C GLY A 195 -3.68 6.88 -4.52
N TRP A 196 -3.85 8.18 -4.29
CA TRP A 196 -2.82 9.19 -4.47
C TRP A 196 -1.89 9.14 -3.26
N PRO A 197 -0.57 8.93 -3.44
CA PRO A 197 0.35 8.78 -2.32
C PRO A 197 0.49 10.09 -1.55
N ASN A 198 0.44 10.01 -0.23
CA ASN A 198 0.66 11.16 0.64
C ASN A 198 2.17 11.50 0.70
N ARG A 199 2.62 12.33 -0.25
CA ARG A 199 4.04 12.65 -0.46
C ARG A 199 4.64 13.59 0.58
N ASP A 200 3.83 14.18 1.44
CA ASP A 200 4.29 15.05 2.52
C ASP A 200 4.04 14.47 3.92
N LEU A 201 3.36 13.32 4.03
CA LEU A 201 3.26 12.57 5.29
C LEU A 201 4.66 12.26 5.82
N ASN A 202 4.91 12.53 7.10
CA ASN A 202 6.14 12.12 7.78
C ASN A 202 5.82 11.06 8.86
N PRO A 203 5.69 9.77 8.48
CA PRO A 203 5.36 8.71 9.44
C PRO A 203 6.37 8.60 10.57
N GLY A 204 7.67 8.77 10.26
CA GLY A 204 8.74 8.69 11.24
C GLY A 204 8.63 9.77 12.32
N ALA A 205 8.40 11.03 11.93
CA ALA A 205 8.17 12.12 12.88
C ALA A 205 6.91 11.89 13.72
N ILE A 206 5.81 11.41 13.10
CA ILE A 206 4.56 11.11 13.81
C ILE A 206 4.79 10.03 14.88
N ILE A 207 5.41 8.90 14.53
CA ILE A 207 5.68 7.81 15.48
C ILE A 207 6.65 8.29 16.58
N ALA A 208 7.64 9.12 16.24
CA ALA A 208 8.61 9.66 17.19
C ALA A 208 7.99 10.61 18.25
N LEU A 209 6.76 11.09 18.05
CA LEU A 209 6.02 11.83 19.07
C LEU A 209 5.66 10.95 20.28
N SER A 210 5.52 9.64 20.07
CA SER A 210 5.16 8.69 21.13
C SER A 210 6.08 8.80 22.36
N PRO A 211 5.53 8.82 23.59
CA PRO A 211 6.33 8.76 24.80
C PRO A 211 6.89 7.35 25.07
N ALA A 212 6.38 6.32 24.38
CA ALA A 212 6.81 4.94 24.54
C ALA A 212 8.03 4.58 23.67
N VAL A 213 8.38 5.44 22.70
CA VAL A 213 9.55 5.24 21.83
C VAL A 213 10.79 5.83 22.49
N ASP A 214 11.87 5.06 22.57
CA ASP A 214 13.12 5.52 23.17
C ASP A 214 13.87 6.53 22.27
N ALA A 215 14.80 7.27 22.87
CA ALA A 215 15.52 8.35 22.18
C ALA A 215 16.33 7.86 20.97
N ALA A 216 16.92 6.67 21.00
CA ALA A 216 17.71 6.16 19.87
C ALA A 216 16.80 5.79 18.69
N THR A 217 15.66 5.15 18.98
CA THR A 217 14.65 4.83 17.97
C THR A 217 14.05 6.10 17.34
N LYS A 218 13.81 7.16 18.14
CA LYS A 218 13.35 8.46 17.61
C LYS A 218 14.34 9.08 16.62
N VAL A 219 15.65 8.94 16.82
CA VAL A 219 16.65 9.43 15.86
C VAL A 219 16.52 8.72 14.53
N VAL A 220 16.35 7.40 14.54
CA VAL A 220 16.16 6.59 13.32
C VAL A 220 14.88 7.00 12.58
N LEU A 221 13.75 7.06 13.29
CA LEU A 221 12.45 7.43 12.71
C LEU A 221 12.46 8.83 12.11
N ASN A 222 13.01 9.83 12.82
CA ASN A 222 13.06 11.21 12.32
C ASN A 222 13.96 11.36 11.08
N ALA A 223 14.87 10.43 10.81
CA ALA A 223 15.71 10.44 9.62
C ALA A 223 14.99 9.97 8.34
N TRP A 224 13.76 9.43 8.44
CA TRP A 224 13.04 8.94 7.26
C TRP A 224 12.61 10.03 6.29
N GLY A 225 12.20 11.18 6.83
CA GLY A 225 11.71 12.30 6.04
C GLY A 225 10.28 12.13 5.51
N ALA A 226 9.76 13.20 4.94
CA ALA A 226 8.41 13.26 4.38
C ALA A 226 8.27 12.39 3.12
N GLY A 227 7.06 11.84 2.92
CA GLY A 227 6.69 10.99 1.80
C GLY A 227 7.34 9.62 1.80
N LYS A 228 8.05 9.23 2.87
CA LYS A 228 8.84 8.01 2.95
C LYS A 228 8.50 7.16 4.17
N PHE A 229 8.63 5.86 4.01
CA PHE A 229 8.40 4.86 5.04
C PHE A 229 9.32 3.66 4.80
N ASP A 230 9.85 3.07 5.88
CA ASP A 230 10.56 1.80 5.76
C ASP A 230 9.66 0.64 6.25
N PRO A 231 9.01 -0.09 5.34
CA PRO A 231 8.04 -1.13 5.71
C PRO A 231 8.71 -2.41 6.23
N ARG A 232 9.99 -2.40 6.57
CA ARG A 232 10.69 -3.57 7.12
C ARG A 232 11.50 -3.23 8.37
N ASN A 233 11.50 -1.98 8.81
CA ASN A 233 12.32 -1.52 9.92
C ASN A 233 12.01 -2.22 11.24
N ASN A 234 10.73 -2.41 11.54
CA ASN A 234 10.23 -3.18 12.68
C ASN A 234 10.55 -4.69 12.62
N VAL A 235 10.90 -5.22 11.44
CA VAL A 235 11.20 -6.64 11.23
C VAL A 235 12.69 -6.93 11.32
N ASP A 236 13.54 -6.12 10.68
CA ASP A 236 14.97 -6.38 10.57
C ASP A 236 15.87 -5.37 11.30
N GLY A 237 15.29 -4.30 11.86
CA GLY A 237 16.01 -3.24 12.58
C GLY A 237 16.84 -2.31 11.68
N LEU A 238 16.80 -2.48 10.35
CA LEU A 238 17.50 -1.63 9.39
C LEU A 238 16.62 -0.44 9.02
N SER A 239 17.23 0.66 8.59
CA SER A 239 16.50 1.87 8.17
C SER A 239 16.88 2.25 6.75
N LYS A 240 16.01 1.88 5.81
CA LYS A 240 16.10 2.17 4.38
C LYS A 240 14.73 2.61 3.87
N PRO A 241 14.28 3.82 4.23
CA PRO A 241 12.95 4.32 3.90
C PRO A 241 12.82 4.56 2.40
N VAL A 242 11.67 4.16 1.86
CA VAL A 242 11.32 4.31 0.45
C VAL A 242 10.12 5.23 0.30
N VAL A 243 9.98 5.83 -0.88
CA VAL A 243 8.87 6.72 -1.18
C VAL A 243 7.55 5.93 -1.18
N ILE A 244 6.50 6.49 -0.56
CA ILE A 244 5.18 5.85 -0.47
C ILE A 244 4.59 5.66 -1.87
N PRO A 245 4.39 4.45 -2.39
CA PRO A 245 3.97 4.28 -3.78
C PRO A 245 2.49 4.68 -3.99
N PRO A 246 2.09 5.06 -5.22
CA PRO A 246 0.68 5.19 -5.54
C PRO A 246 -0.03 3.83 -5.41
N ALA A 247 -1.30 3.87 -4.99
CA ALA A 247 -2.17 2.70 -4.86
C ALA A 247 -3.28 2.67 -5.94
N TYR A 248 -3.17 3.50 -6.97
CA TYR A 248 -4.02 3.48 -8.16
C TYR A 248 -3.37 2.71 -9.32
N GLY A 249 -4.17 2.41 -10.35
CA GLY A 249 -3.68 1.87 -11.63
C GLY A 249 -3.12 0.46 -11.54
N LEU A 250 -3.51 -0.29 -10.50
CA LEU A 250 -3.00 -1.64 -10.23
C LEU A 250 -3.85 -2.75 -10.86
N ASP A 251 -4.98 -2.39 -11.47
CA ASP A 251 -5.86 -3.31 -12.18
C ASP A 251 -5.09 -4.11 -13.25
N GLY A 252 -5.22 -5.43 -13.18
CA GLY A 252 -4.50 -6.35 -14.07
C GLY A 252 -3.01 -6.51 -13.80
N ILE A 253 -2.44 -5.99 -12.69
CA ILE A 253 -1.04 -6.19 -12.30
C ILE A 253 -0.96 -7.18 -11.13
N HIS A 254 -0.22 -8.28 -11.28
CA HIS A 254 -0.11 -9.33 -10.25
C HIS A 254 0.96 -9.01 -9.20
N ARG A 255 2.10 -8.46 -9.63
CA ARG A 255 3.22 -8.10 -8.75
C ARG A 255 3.20 -6.62 -8.45
N ILE A 256 2.59 -6.25 -7.31
CA ILE A 256 2.17 -4.86 -7.04
C ILE A 256 3.12 -4.08 -6.12
N THR A 257 3.90 -4.76 -5.27
CA THR A 257 4.93 -4.07 -4.47
C THR A 257 6.12 -3.69 -5.34
N VAL A 258 6.90 -2.67 -4.97
CA VAL A 258 8.12 -2.28 -5.70
C VAL A 258 9.08 -3.46 -5.91
N THR A 259 9.13 -4.38 -4.95
CA THR A 259 9.96 -5.59 -5.02
C THR A 259 9.24 -6.78 -5.69
N GLY A 260 7.94 -6.66 -5.98
CA GLY A 260 7.16 -7.75 -6.56
C GLY A 260 6.91 -8.91 -5.60
N ASP A 261 6.95 -8.66 -4.29
CA ASP A 261 6.52 -9.60 -3.26
C ASP A 261 5.01 -9.85 -3.38
N GLY A 262 4.63 -11.14 -3.40
CA GLY A 262 3.24 -11.59 -3.52
C GLY A 262 2.76 -11.69 -4.97
N GLU A 263 1.65 -12.41 -5.17
CA GLU A 263 1.00 -12.57 -6.49
C GLU A 263 -0.32 -11.77 -6.59
N GLU A 264 -0.74 -11.12 -5.50
CA GLU A 264 -1.91 -10.24 -5.44
C GLU A 264 -1.75 -9.19 -4.34
N ILE A 265 -2.54 -8.11 -4.41
CA ILE A 265 -2.46 -6.99 -3.45
C ILE A 265 -2.85 -7.39 -2.03
N ALA A 266 -3.74 -8.38 -1.87
CA ALA A 266 -4.12 -8.91 -0.56
C ALA A 266 -2.94 -9.44 0.26
N TYR A 267 -1.89 -9.96 -0.38
CA TYR A 267 -0.64 -10.35 0.30
C TYR A 267 -0.02 -9.14 1.02
N TRP A 268 0.16 -8.04 0.30
CA TRP A 268 0.77 -6.83 0.84
C TRP A 268 -0.16 -6.09 1.81
N ASN A 269 -1.47 -6.08 1.55
CA ASN A 269 -2.45 -5.53 2.47
C ASN A 269 -2.41 -6.24 3.82
N ARG A 270 -2.30 -7.57 3.85
CA ARG A 270 -2.16 -8.32 5.10
C ARG A 270 -0.85 -7.99 5.80
N TYR A 271 0.26 -7.90 5.05
CA TYR A 271 1.54 -7.47 5.59
C TYR A 271 1.42 -6.11 6.27
N VAL A 272 0.93 -5.09 5.56
CA VAL A 272 0.79 -3.73 6.08
C VAL A 272 -0.17 -3.68 7.27
N ALA A 273 -1.35 -4.29 7.16
CA ALA A 273 -2.35 -4.26 8.23
C ALA A 273 -1.85 -4.92 9.52
N VAL A 274 -1.19 -6.08 9.44
CA VAL A 274 -0.72 -6.80 10.63
C VAL A 274 0.62 -6.28 11.11
N VAL A 275 1.62 -6.24 10.23
CA VAL A 275 3.03 -6.01 10.59
C VAL A 275 3.32 -4.53 10.80
N GLU A 276 2.85 -3.66 9.89
CA GLU A 276 3.21 -2.23 9.91
C GLU A 276 2.24 -1.40 10.75
N MET A 277 0.93 -1.61 10.58
CA MET A 277 -0.09 -0.87 11.33
C MET A 277 -0.25 -1.40 12.76
N GLY A 278 -0.03 -2.71 12.98
CA GLY A 278 -0.22 -3.37 14.27
C GLY A 278 -1.63 -3.94 14.47
N GLY A 279 -2.37 -4.16 13.38
CA GLY A 279 -3.71 -4.76 13.40
C GLY A 279 -3.71 -6.22 13.88
N LEU A 280 -4.85 -6.64 14.42
CA LEU A 280 -5.05 -7.96 15.02
C LEU A 280 -5.22 -9.03 13.93
N GLY A 281 -4.33 -10.02 13.94
CA GLY A 281 -4.27 -11.06 12.92
C GLY A 281 -2.89 -11.71 12.85
N THR A 282 -2.66 -12.50 11.80
CA THR A 282 -1.38 -13.18 11.57
C THR A 282 -0.87 -12.92 10.16
N PHE A 283 0.43 -12.65 10.04
CA PHE A 283 1.16 -12.65 8.79
C PHE A 283 2.30 -13.66 8.84
N THR A 284 2.48 -14.42 7.76
CA THR A 284 3.57 -15.40 7.64
C THR A 284 4.19 -15.28 6.25
N GLU A 285 5.52 -15.14 6.20
CA GLU A 285 6.32 -15.18 4.98
C GLU A 285 7.54 -16.07 5.18
N PRO A 286 7.46 -17.35 4.78
CA PRO A 286 8.55 -18.31 4.98
C PRO A 286 9.85 -17.93 4.29
N ARG A 287 9.81 -17.22 3.15
CA ARG A 287 11.03 -16.79 2.42
C ARG A 287 11.87 -15.78 3.21
N LEU A 288 11.22 -15.08 4.15
CA LEU A 288 11.85 -14.13 5.08
C LEU A 288 12.00 -14.71 6.49
N ASN A 289 11.59 -15.97 6.70
CA ASN A 289 11.51 -16.60 8.02
C ASN A 289 10.69 -15.77 9.02
N LEU A 290 9.61 -15.14 8.54
CA LEU A 290 8.79 -14.18 9.26
C LEU A 290 7.45 -14.80 9.65
N SER A 291 7.07 -14.70 10.92
CA SER A 291 5.74 -15.02 11.42
C SER A 291 5.38 -14.09 12.57
N ILE A 292 4.43 -13.19 12.33
CA ILE A 292 3.97 -12.19 13.30
C ILE A 292 2.49 -12.41 13.56
N THR A 293 2.10 -12.45 14.84
CA THR A 293 0.71 -12.56 15.27
C THR A 293 0.43 -11.51 16.34
N HIS A 294 -0.63 -10.72 16.15
CA HIS A 294 -1.13 -9.76 17.13
C HIS A 294 -2.51 -10.18 17.60
N GLY A 295 -2.69 -10.24 18.92
CA GLY A 295 -3.95 -10.66 19.55
C GLY A 295 -4.29 -12.13 19.31
N THR A 296 -5.52 -12.50 19.64
CA THR A 296 -6.09 -13.85 19.45
C THR A 296 -7.19 -13.90 18.40
N GLU A 297 -7.59 -12.74 17.88
CA GLU A 297 -8.61 -12.59 16.85
C GLU A 297 -7.98 -12.14 15.53
N ASP A 298 -8.50 -12.61 14.40
CA ASP A 298 -8.11 -12.14 13.07
C ASP A 298 -9.16 -11.15 12.54
N LEU A 299 -8.82 -9.87 12.59
CA LEU A 299 -9.65 -8.77 12.10
C LEU A 299 -9.28 -8.32 10.68
N VAL A 300 -8.35 -9.02 10.02
CA VAL A 300 -7.78 -8.65 8.71
C VAL A 300 -8.30 -9.55 7.61
N THR A 301 -8.19 -10.87 7.76
CA THR A 301 -8.34 -11.83 6.64
C THR A 301 -9.66 -11.72 5.89
N SER A 302 -10.78 -11.58 6.60
CA SER A 302 -12.12 -11.51 5.98
C SER A 302 -12.36 -10.23 5.18
N LYS A 303 -11.57 -9.17 5.42
CA LYS A 303 -11.69 -7.84 4.79
C LYS A 303 -10.87 -7.71 3.51
N LEU A 304 -9.84 -8.55 3.33
CA LEU A 304 -8.90 -8.47 2.21
C LEU A 304 -9.56 -8.52 0.83
N PRO A 305 -10.57 -9.37 0.55
CA PRO A 305 -11.19 -9.41 -0.78
C PRO A 305 -11.85 -8.08 -1.17
N ALA A 306 -12.56 -7.44 -0.23
CA ALA A 306 -13.20 -6.15 -0.45
C ALA A 306 -12.17 -5.04 -0.62
N LEU A 307 -11.16 -4.99 0.27
CA LEU A 307 -10.07 -4.02 0.18
C LEU A 307 -9.33 -4.10 -1.17
N GLN A 308 -9.00 -5.32 -1.60
CA GLN A 308 -8.39 -5.59 -2.91
C GLN A 308 -9.30 -5.10 -4.05
N ALA A 309 -10.59 -5.43 -4.03
CA ALA A 309 -11.53 -4.98 -5.06
C ALA A 309 -11.58 -3.45 -5.17
N TYR A 310 -11.56 -2.74 -4.05
CA TYR A 310 -11.52 -1.28 -4.06
C TYR A 310 -10.22 -0.72 -4.61
N GLN A 311 -9.06 -1.20 -4.16
CA GLN A 311 -7.77 -0.70 -4.67
C GLN A 311 -7.60 -0.96 -6.17
N LEU A 312 -8.06 -2.11 -6.68
CA LEU A 312 -8.05 -2.39 -8.12
C LEU A 312 -9.04 -1.50 -8.91
N SER A 313 -10.05 -0.94 -8.25
CA SER A 313 -10.97 0.02 -8.88
C SER A 313 -10.37 1.42 -9.04
N LEU A 314 -9.34 1.77 -8.25
CA LEU A 314 -8.69 3.09 -8.30
C LEU A 314 -7.93 3.24 -9.62
N LYS A 315 -8.43 4.09 -10.51
CA LYS A 315 -7.79 4.35 -11.81
C LYS A 315 -6.66 5.37 -11.68
N ALA A 316 -5.61 5.19 -12.48
CA ALA A 316 -4.55 6.17 -12.58
C ALA A 316 -5.12 7.51 -13.08
N PRO A 317 -4.70 8.65 -12.49
CA PRO A 317 -5.25 9.94 -12.86
C PRO A 317 -4.73 10.38 -14.22
N ALA A 318 -5.66 10.84 -15.07
CA ALA A 318 -5.29 11.47 -16.33
C ALA A 318 -4.57 12.80 -16.07
N PRO A 319 -3.56 13.16 -16.90
CA PRO A 319 -2.95 14.48 -16.83
C PRO A 319 -3.99 15.56 -17.12
N SER A 320 -3.83 16.71 -16.46
CA SER A 320 -4.70 17.86 -16.70
C SER A 320 -4.47 18.44 -18.10
N ALA A 321 -5.52 18.97 -18.73
CA ALA A 321 -5.37 19.59 -20.04
C ALA A 321 -4.34 20.74 -19.97
N GLY A 322 -3.36 20.72 -20.88
CA GLY A 322 -2.29 21.71 -20.93
C GLY A 322 -1.17 21.51 -19.89
N SER A 323 -1.15 20.41 -19.13
CA SER A 323 -0.08 20.13 -18.16
C SER A 323 1.21 19.58 -18.79
N PHE A 324 1.24 19.40 -20.11
CA PHE A 324 2.40 18.93 -20.88
C PHE A 324 2.35 19.47 -22.32
N ASP A 325 3.49 19.55 -22.99
CA ASP A 325 3.61 19.89 -24.41
C ASP A 325 3.29 18.66 -25.28
N ALA A 326 2.16 18.70 -25.98
CA ALA A 326 1.69 17.58 -26.79
C ALA A 326 2.58 17.28 -28.02
N VAL A 327 3.29 18.28 -28.56
CA VAL A 327 4.19 18.08 -29.71
C VAL A 327 5.50 17.47 -29.21
N ALA A 328 6.04 17.96 -28.09
CA ALA A 328 7.19 17.36 -27.43
C ALA A 328 6.90 15.92 -26.97
N ALA A 329 5.73 15.66 -26.39
CA ALA A 329 5.32 14.32 -25.99
C ALA A 329 5.26 13.34 -27.17
N GLN A 330 4.84 13.77 -28.37
CA GLN A 330 4.88 12.93 -29.57
C GLN A 330 6.31 12.57 -29.98
N ARG A 331 7.26 13.52 -29.91
CA ARG A 331 8.69 13.24 -30.14
C ARG A 331 9.26 12.34 -29.04
N GLY A 332 8.89 12.58 -27.79
CA GLY A 332 9.29 11.82 -26.62
C GLY A 332 8.85 10.36 -26.67
N ARG A 333 7.67 10.11 -27.24
CA ARG A 333 7.22 8.74 -27.52
C ARG A 333 8.19 7.98 -28.43
N LEU A 334 8.71 8.63 -29.47
CA LEU A 334 9.70 8.02 -30.37
C LEU A 334 11.02 7.73 -29.63
N VAL A 335 11.41 8.60 -28.69
CA VAL A 335 12.56 8.33 -27.81
C VAL A 335 12.27 7.13 -26.92
N PHE A 336 11.09 7.09 -26.27
CA PHE A 336 10.67 6.01 -25.37
C PHE A 336 10.66 4.63 -26.04
N GLU A 337 10.12 4.55 -27.25
CA GLU A 337 10.02 3.32 -28.06
C GLU A 337 11.34 2.95 -28.77
N GLY A 338 12.21 3.94 -29.00
CA GLY A 338 13.48 3.79 -29.73
C GLY A 338 14.72 3.95 -28.86
N ALA A 339 15.42 5.08 -29.02
CA ALA A 339 16.75 5.32 -28.44
C ALA A 339 16.79 5.23 -26.91
N GLY A 340 15.69 5.60 -26.23
CA GLY A 340 15.53 5.50 -24.78
C GLY A 340 15.33 4.07 -24.29
N ARG A 341 14.93 3.12 -25.16
CA ARG A 341 14.70 1.70 -24.87
C ARG A 341 13.72 1.45 -23.72
N CYS A 342 12.94 2.44 -23.30
CA CYS A 342 12.06 2.35 -22.12
C CYS A 342 10.99 1.27 -22.30
N ALA A 343 10.49 1.12 -23.52
CA ALA A 343 9.47 0.14 -23.89
C ALA A 343 9.92 -1.33 -23.74
N THR A 344 11.21 -1.62 -23.52
CA THR A 344 11.66 -3.01 -23.29
C THR A 344 11.23 -3.59 -21.94
N CYS A 345 10.90 -2.72 -20.99
CA CYS A 345 10.35 -3.11 -19.69
C CYS A 345 8.97 -2.47 -19.48
N HIS A 346 8.81 -1.18 -19.81
CA HIS A 346 7.54 -0.46 -19.72
C HIS A 346 6.67 -0.70 -20.95
N SER A 347 6.21 -1.94 -21.10
CA SER A 347 5.54 -2.42 -22.31
C SER A 347 4.03 -2.66 -22.12
N GLY A 348 3.33 -2.83 -23.24
CA GLY A 348 1.92 -3.21 -23.27
C GLY A 348 0.98 -2.12 -22.77
N THR A 349 -0.29 -2.49 -22.57
CA THR A 349 -1.35 -1.55 -22.17
C THR A 349 -1.20 -1.06 -20.72
N LEU A 350 -0.45 -1.78 -19.88
CA LEU A 350 -0.21 -1.43 -18.48
C LEU A 350 1.11 -0.66 -18.26
N PHE A 351 1.91 -0.45 -19.30
CA PHE A 351 3.24 0.17 -19.21
C PHE A 351 4.18 -0.52 -18.21
N THR A 352 4.11 -1.85 -18.15
CA THR A 352 4.93 -2.69 -17.27
C THR A 352 4.94 -4.14 -17.77
N ASP A 353 6.07 -4.81 -17.58
CA ASP A 353 6.24 -6.25 -17.77
C ASP A 353 6.17 -7.05 -16.45
N ALA A 354 5.70 -6.43 -15.35
CA ALA A 354 5.67 -7.02 -14.00
C ALA A 354 4.92 -8.37 -13.93
N ASN A 355 3.93 -8.58 -14.80
CA ASN A 355 3.21 -9.86 -14.89
C ASN A 355 4.02 -10.97 -15.57
N ALA A 356 5.02 -10.61 -16.38
CA ALA A 356 5.87 -11.56 -17.07
C ALA A 356 7.14 -11.89 -16.26
N ARG A 357 7.80 -10.88 -15.66
CA ARG A 357 9.07 -11.08 -14.97
C ARG A 357 9.34 -10.03 -13.89
N LEU A 358 10.33 -10.34 -13.05
CA LEU A 358 10.99 -9.40 -12.15
C LEU A 358 12.44 -9.20 -12.61
N HIS A 359 13.02 -8.07 -12.21
CA HIS A 359 14.33 -7.62 -12.62
C HIS A 359 15.35 -7.72 -11.46
N PRO A 360 16.61 -8.11 -11.74
CA PRO A 360 17.65 -8.11 -10.72
C PRO A 360 17.95 -6.68 -10.22
N PRO A 361 18.51 -6.51 -9.01
CA PRO A 361 18.87 -5.20 -8.47
C PRO A 361 19.75 -4.35 -9.39
N SER A 362 20.61 -4.97 -10.21
CA SER A 362 21.46 -4.28 -11.19
C SER A 362 20.70 -3.48 -12.25
N ASP A 363 19.43 -3.82 -12.49
CA ASP A 363 18.58 -3.13 -13.46
C ASP A 363 17.94 -1.87 -12.86
N SER A 364 17.93 -1.73 -11.53
CA SER A 364 17.35 -0.57 -10.85
C SER A 364 18.29 0.64 -10.93
N MET A 365 17.72 1.80 -11.22
CA MET A 365 18.48 3.05 -11.29
C MET A 365 18.87 3.62 -9.92
N ALA A 366 18.22 3.14 -8.86
CA ALA A 366 18.52 3.52 -7.48
C ALA A 366 19.53 2.59 -6.79
N GLU A 367 19.96 1.49 -7.42
CA GLU A 367 21.00 0.57 -6.91
C GLU A 367 22.38 0.92 -7.50
N PRO A 368 23.53 0.55 -6.92
CA PRO A 368 23.69 -0.21 -5.70
C PRO A 368 23.41 0.64 -4.45
N GLU A 369 22.71 0.05 -3.50
CA GLU A 369 22.50 0.58 -2.15
C GLU A 369 23.14 -0.33 -1.09
N SER A 370 23.43 0.23 0.07
CA SER A 370 23.94 -0.53 1.22
C SER A 370 23.11 -0.23 2.47
N PRO A 371 22.33 -1.19 2.99
CA PRO A 371 21.94 -2.44 2.32
C PRO A 371 21.07 -2.18 1.08
N SER A 372 21.06 -3.12 0.12
CA SER A 372 20.12 -3.09 -1.01
C SER A 372 18.69 -3.20 -0.51
N TYR A 373 17.78 -2.35 -1.00
CA TYR A 373 16.38 -2.40 -0.57
C TYR A 373 15.73 -3.73 -0.98
N ALA A 374 15.95 -4.19 -2.21
CA ALA A 374 15.46 -5.48 -2.68
C ALA A 374 16.01 -6.65 -1.85
N SER A 375 17.26 -6.61 -1.35
CA SER A 375 17.83 -7.73 -0.58
C SER A 375 17.05 -8.10 0.70
N ARG A 376 16.24 -7.16 1.22
CA ARG A 376 15.37 -7.31 2.39
C ARG A 376 14.00 -7.90 2.04
N SER A 377 13.67 -8.01 0.76
CA SER A 377 12.39 -8.50 0.25
C SER A 377 12.37 -9.99 -0.02
N ALA A 378 11.17 -10.57 -0.13
CA ALA A 378 11.02 -12.00 -0.35
C ALA A 378 11.44 -12.41 -1.77
N SER A 379 11.22 -11.54 -2.76
CA SER A 379 11.64 -11.75 -4.15
C SER A 379 13.13 -11.50 -4.38
N LYS A 380 13.74 -10.58 -3.62
CA LYS A 380 15.11 -10.05 -3.85
C LYS A 380 15.29 -9.36 -5.20
N GLN A 381 14.20 -8.94 -5.81
CA GLN A 381 14.15 -8.37 -7.15
C GLN A 381 13.28 -7.11 -7.15
N TYR A 382 13.20 -6.43 -8.29
CA TYR A 382 12.32 -5.30 -8.53
C TYR A 382 11.31 -5.62 -9.61
N ARG A 383 10.10 -5.05 -9.49
CA ARG A 383 9.19 -4.98 -10.64
C ARG A 383 9.49 -3.74 -11.47
N THR A 384 9.12 -3.79 -12.74
CA THR A 384 8.95 -2.57 -13.54
C THR A 384 7.70 -1.84 -13.04
N SER A 385 7.83 -0.62 -12.53
CA SER A 385 6.68 0.14 -12.05
C SER A 385 5.81 0.60 -13.23
N PRO A 386 4.46 0.51 -13.14
CA PRO A 386 3.58 1.03 -14.18
C PRO A 386 3.72 2.56 -14.29
N LEU A 387 3.59 3.09 -15.50
CA LEU A 387 3.80 4.53 -15.77
C LEU A 387 2.51 5.36 -15.91
N ARG A 388 1.33 4.73 -15.86
CA ARG A 388 0.08 5.50 -15.94
C ARG A 388 -0.06 6.40 -14.72
N GLY A 389 -0.29 7.70 -14.94
CA GLY A 389 -0.35 8.71 -13.89
C GLY A 389 1.02 9.04 -13.26
N VAL A 390 2.14 8.73 -13.92
CA VAL A 390 3.49 8.97 -13.37
C VAL A 390 3.78 10.47 -13.16
N TRP A 391 3.08 11.34 -13.88
CA TRP A 391 3.23 12.80 -13.79
C TRP A 391 2.98 13.38 -12.39
N GLN A 392 2.26 12.67 -11.52
CA GLN A 392 1.65 13.25 -10.32
C GLN A 392 2.50 13.15 -9.05
N HIS A 393 3.42 12.19 -8.95
CA HIS A 393 3.98 11.76 -7.67
C HIS A 393 5.51 11.90 -7.51
N PRO A 394 6.15 13.03 -7.87
CA PRO A 394 7.55 13.24 -7.53
C PRO A 394 7.77 13.16 -6.00
N PRO A 395 8.98 12.81 -5.53
CA PRO A 395 10.12 12.35 -6.32
C PRO A 395 9.95 10.90 -6.83
N TYR A 396 10.81 10.51 -7.74
CA TYR A 396 10.80 9.24 -8.47
C TYR A 396 11.91 8.29 -8.02
N PHE A 397 11.79 7.04 -8.47
CA PHE A 397 12.46 5.85 -7.93
C PHE A 397 12.02 5.51 -6.50
N HIS A 398 12.33 4.30 -6.05
CA HIS A 398 11.90 3.85 -4.72
C HIS A 398 12.58 4.64 -3.60
N ASP A 399 13.79 5.13 -3.82
CA ASP A 399 14.55 5.93 -2.86
C ASP A 399 14.26 7.44 -2.96
N GLY A 400 13.52 7.88 -4.00
CA GLY A 400 13.24 9.29 -4.24
C GLY A 400 14.43 10.09 -4.76
N SER A 401 15.42 9.45 -5.38
CA SER A 401 16.66 10.10 -5.84
C SER A 401 16.49 11.00 -7.08
N ALA A 402 15.39 10.88 -7.82
CA ALA A 402 15.08 11.75 -8.97
C ALA A 402 13.93 12.70 -8.63
N ALA A 403 14.15 14.02 -8.70
CA ALA A 403 13.13 15.00 -8.35
C ALA A 403 12.10 15.20 -9.48
N THR A 404 12.53 15.07 -10.73
CA THR A 404 11.75 15.32 -11.94
C THR A 404 11.78 14.14 -12.92
N LEU A 405 10.90 14.14 -13.92
CA LEU A 405 10.91 13.11 -14.97
C LEU A 405 12.11 13.27 -15.91
N GLU A 406 12.62 14.50 -16.04
CA GLU A 406 13.88 14.83 -16.68
C GLU A 406 15.06 14.18 -15.92
N ASP A 407 15.08 14.24 -14.58
CA ASP A 407 16.08 13.56 -13.76
C ASP A 407 16.01 12.02 -13.92
N VAL A 408 14.81 11.47 -14.04
CA VAL A 408 14.61 10.03 -14.33
C VAL A 408 15.26 9.68 -15.67
N ALA A 409 14.90 10.41 -16.73
CA ALA A 409 15.43 10.19 -18.07
C ALA A 409 16.96 10.37 -18.12
N GLN A 410 17.49 11.39 -17.45
CA GLN A 410 18.93 11.62 -17.35
C GLN A 410 19.65 10.49 -16.60
N THR A 411 19.05 9.98 -15.52
CA THR A 411 19.63 8.87 -14.75
C THR A 411 19.76 7.61 -15.61
N TYR A 412 18.70 7.26 -16.36
CA TYR A 412 18.75 6.16 -17.33
C TYR A 412 19.78 6.41 -18.44
N ASN A 413 19.80 7.63 -18.99
CA ASN A 413 20.74 8.01 -20.05
C ASN A 413 22.20 7.76 -19.63
N THR A 414 22.57 8.23 -18.43
CA THR A 414 23.90 8.06 -17.88
C THR A 414 24.22 6.60 -17.57
N ARG A 415 23.34 5.90 -16.86
CA ARG A 415 23.62 4.54 -16.37
C ARG A 415 23.60 3.47 -17.45
N GLN A 416 22.76 3.64 -18.47
CA GLN A 416 22.65 2.70 -19.59
C GLN A 416 23.45 3.14 -20.82
N GLY A 417 24.11 4.31 -20.77
CA GLY A 417 24.90 4.84 -21.88
C GLY A 417 24.06 5.07 -23.14
N LEU A 418 22.85 5.63 -23.00
CA LEU A 418 21.88 5.73 -24.10
C LEU A 418 22.26 6.80 -25.14
N GLY A 419 23.08 7.79 -24.75
CA GLY A 419 23.52 8.86 -25.65
C GLY A 419 22.41 9.85 -26.04
N LEU A 420 21.38 9.99 -25.20
CA LEU A 420 20.29 10.94 -25.43
C LEU A 420 20.80 12.37 -25.29
N THR A 421 20.36 13.22 -26.22
CA THR A 421 20.56 14.68 -26.17
C THR A 421 19.66 15.33 -25.12
N ALA A 422 19.96 16.58 -24.74
CA ALA A 422 19.12 17.34 -23.82
C ALA A 422 17.68 17.51 -24.33
N GLU A 423 17.51 17.72 -25.64
CA GLU A 423 16.18 17.82 -26.27
C GLU A 423 15.40 16.50 -26.17
N GLN A 424 16.05 15.36 -26.42
CA GLN A 424 15.41 14.05 -26.29
C GLN A 424 15.01 13.72 -24.84
N ILE A 425 15.78 14.18 -23.86
CA ILE A 425 15.44 14.03 -22.44
C ILE A 425 14.21 14.87 -22.09
N ALA A 426 14.16 16.13 -22.54
CA ALA A 426 13.02 17.00 -22.33
C ALA A 426 11.75 16.44 -23.00
N ASP A 427 11.86 16.03 -24.27
CA ASP A 427 10.76 15.40 -25.01
C ASP A 427 10.26 14.12 -24.32
N LEU A 428 11.17 13.26 -23.84
CA LEU A 428 10.82 12.05 -23.10
C LEU A 428 10.08 12.38 -21.80
N ALA A 429 10.50 13.41 -21.07
CA ALA A 429 9.79 13.85 -19.88
C ALA A 429 8.37 14.34 -20.20
N GLU A 430 8.17 15.09 -21.28
CA GLU A 430 6.83 15.49 -21.74
C GLU A 430 5.96 14.28 -22.14
N TYR A 431 6.55 13.24 -22.73
CA TYR A 431 5.84 11.99 -22.99
C TYR A 431 5.42 11.31 -21.68
N LEU A 432 6.32 11.20 -20.70
CA LEU A 432 5.98 10.64 -19.39
C LEU A 432 4.91 11.46 -18.66
N LYS A 433 4.90 12.79 -18.80
CA LYS A 433 3.84 13.66 -18.26
C LYS A 433 2.47 13.37 -18.89
N SER A 434 2.44 12.84 -20.10
CA SER A 434 1.20 12.51 -20.82
C SER A 434 0.58 11.16 -20.46
N LEU A 435 1.29 10.31 -19.69
CA LEU A 435 0.87 8.96 -19.28
C LEU A 435 0.14 8.96 -17.94
#